data_AF-A0A6J7IER8-F1
#
_entry.id   AF-A0A6J7IER8-F1
#
_cell.length_a   1.000
_cell.length_b   1.000
_cell.length_c   1.000
_cell.angle_alpha   90.00
_cell.angle_beta   90.00
_cell.angle_gamma   90.00
#
_symmetry.space_group_name_H-M   'P 1'
#
loop_
_entity.id
_entity.type
_entity.pdbx_description
1 polymer ?
#
loop_
_entity_poly.entity_id
_entity_poly.type
_entity_poly.pdbx_seq_one_letter_code
_entity_poly.pdbx_strand_id
1 'polypeptide(L)'
;MTNVSTLDVDGVAAPPRANGELVFAEQWESRAFSLCMTLHESGAFEWDEFRVELIAAITSWEADASPGDTYSYYRCWLTALERVVVTKQLLASGAVDDRVEVLAARPAGYDHGHDHGHDHDHDHGHDHGDHH
;
A
#
# COMPACT_ATOMS: atom_id res chain seq x y z
N MET A 1 -7.71 4.17 21.12
CA MET A 1 -6.32 4.61 21.17
C MET A 1 -5.58 3.97 20.01
N THR A 2 -5.20 4.71 18.97
CA THR A 2 -4.43 4.16 17.85
C THR A 2 -2.98 3.99 18.27
N ASN A 3 -2.51 2.75 18.22
CA ASN A 3 -1.25 2.28 18.78
C ASN A 3 -0.11 2.68 17.81
N VAL A 4 0.59 3.78 18.08
CA VAL A 4 1.66 4.32 17.22
C VAL A 4 2.99 3.54 17.33
N SER A 5 3.01 2.38 18.00
CA SER A 5 4.24 1.63 18.32
C SER A 5 4.28 0.20 17.77
N THR A 6 3.51 -0.12 16.73
CA THR A 6 3.58 -1.45 16.10
C THR A 6 4.86 -1.63 15.28
N LEU A 7 5.29 -0.60 14.55
CA LEU A 7 6.44 -0.73 13.65
C LEU A 7 7.76 -0.61 14.40
N ASP A 8 8.69 -1.52 14.10
CA ASP A 8 10.07 -1.43 14.57
C ASP A 8 10.71 -0.10 14.10
N VAL A 9 11.43 0.55 14.99
CA VAL A 9 12.15 1.82 14.69
C VAL A 9 13.54 1.56 14.14
N ASP A 10 14.16 0.46 14.56
CA ASP A 10 15.50 0.03 14.19
C ASP A 10 15.54 -1.50 14.03
N GLY A 11 16.57 -2.00 13.35
CA GLY A 11 16.78 -3.42 13.11
C GLY A 11 16.31 -3.88 11.73
N VAL A 12 16.51 -5.17 11.44
CA VAL A 12 16.30 -5.73 10.09
C VAL A 12 14.86 -5.61 9.59
N ALA A 13 13.87 -5.67 10.48
CA ALA A 13 12.46 -5.55 10.14
C ALA A 13 11.96 -4.10 10.07
N ALA A 14 12.77 -3.11 10.45
CA ALA A 14 12.34 -1.72 10.48
C ALA A 14 12.12 -1.17 9.05
N PRO A 15 10.96 -0.55 8.77
CA PRO A 15 10.69 0.00 7.44
C PRO A 15 11.57 1.22 7.15
N PRO A 16 11.86 1.49 5.86
CA PRO A 16 12.60 2.68 5.45
C PRO A 16 11.94 3.96 5.96
N ARG A 17 12.75 4.85 6.54
CA ARG A 17 12.32 6.16 7.02
C ARG A 17 13.25 7.28 6.54
N ALA A 18 12.68 8.45 6.32
CA ALA A 18 13.43 9.70 6.17
C ALA A 18 12.88 10.72 7.16
N ASN A 19 13.75 11.34 7.96
CA ASN A 19 13.38 12.26 9.04
C ASN A 19 12.30 11.70 10.00
N GLY A 20 12.30 10.38 10.22
CA GLY A 20 11.35 9.69 11.10
C GLY A 20 10.04 9.26 10.43
N GLU A 21 9.72 9.75 9.24
CA GLU A 21 8.53 9.38 8.49
C GLU A 21 8.79 8.19 7.56
N LEU A 22 7.77 7.35 7.35
CA LEU A 22 7.84 6.25 6.38
C LEU A 22 8.02 6.80 4.97
N VAL A 23 8.92 6.19 4.20
CA VAL A 23 9.13 6.56 2.80
C VAL A 23 8.73 5.43 1.87
N PHE A 24 8.04 5.80 0.80
CA PHE A 24 7.62 4.91 -0.28
C PHE A 24 8.20 5.46 -1.58
N ALA A 25 8.96 4.64 -2.30
CA ALA A 25 9.52 4.98 -3.61
C ALA A 25 8.45 4.91 -4.70
N GLU A 26 7.46 4.02 -4.54
CA GLU A 26 6.43 3.76 -5.55
C GLU A 26 5.04 3.69 -4.92
N GLN A 27 3.99 4.00 -5.71
CA GLN A 27 2.61 4.00 -5.20
C GLN A 27 2.13 2.62 -4.70
N TRP A 28 2.68 1.53 -5.24
CA TRP A 28 2.30 0.19 -4.81
C TRP A 28 2.82 -0.13 -3.40
N GLU A 29 3.93 0.49 -2.97
CA GLU A 29 4.54 0.24 -1.67
C GLU A 29 3.66 0.75 -0.53
N SER A 30 3.12 1.97 -0.68
CA SER A 30 2.17 2.53 0.29
C SER A 30 0.88 1.71 0.36
N ARG A 31 0.39 1.23 -0.79
CA ARG A 31 -0.79 0.34 -0.83
C ARG A 31 -0.54 -1.00 -0.12
N ALA A 32 0.63 -1.62 -0.33
CA ALA A 32 1.02 -2.86 0.33
C ALA A 32 1.12 -2.69 1.85
N PHE A 33 1.72 -1.58 2.29
CA PHE A 33 1.79 -1.21 3.70
C PHE A 33 0.39 -1.03 4.30
N SER A 34 -0.46 -0.20 3.68
CA SER A 34 -1.82 0.06 4.16
C SER A 34 -2.67 -1.21 4.21
N LEU A 35 -2.52 -2.13 3.26
CA LEU A 35 -3.24 -3.41 3.27
C LEU A 35 -2.84 -4.27 4.48
N CYS A 36 -1.54 -4.42 4.73
CA CYS A 36 -1.04 -5.17 5.89
C CYS A 36 -1.57 -4.55 7.19
N MET A 37 -1.45 -3.23 7.35
CA MET A 37 -1.94 -2.53 8.54
C MET A 37 -3.45 -2.68 8.71
N THR A 38 -4.24 -2.56 7.64
CA THR A 38 -5.70 -2.74 7.68
C THR A 38 -6.08 -4.15 8.14
N LEU A 39 -5.39 -5.18 7.64
CA LEU A 39 -5.63 -6.56 8.05
C LEU A 39 -5.27 -6.78 9.52
N HIS A 40 -4.12 -6.26 9.96
CA HIS A 40 -3.72 -6.32 11.36
C HIS A 40 -4.73 -5.60 12.28
N GLU A 41 -5.13 -4.37 11.95
CA GLU A 41 -6.10 -3.59 12.71
C GLU A 41 -7.49 -4.26 12.78
N SER A 42 -7.85 -5.04 11.75
CA SER A 42 -9.08 -5.84 11.76
C SER A 42 -8.99 -7.12 12.61
N GLY A 43 -7.81 -7.45 13.14
CA GLY A 43 -7.56 -8.67 13.91
C GLY A 43 -7.40 -9.93 13.06
N ALA A 44 -7.13 -9.79 11.75
CA ALA A 44 -6.93 -10.93 10.85
C ALA A 44 -5.65 -11.72 11.20
N PHE A 45 -4.65 -11.03 11.74
CA PHE A 45 -3.43 -11.62 12.30
C PHE A 45 -2.80 -10.68 13.34
N GLU A 46 -1.97 -11.24 14.22
CA GLU A 46 -1.19 -10.47 15.18
C GLU A 46 0.08 -9.91 14.53
N TRP A 47 0.49 -8.71 14.94
CA TRP A 47 1.63 -8.04 14.32
C TRP A 47 2.93 -8.85 14.41
N ASP A 48 3.18 -9.52 15.54
CA ASP A 48 4.41 -10.31 15.71
C ASP A 48 4.46 -11.53 14.77
N GLU A 49 3.30 -12.08 14.38
CA GLU A 49 3.24 -13.15 13.38
C GLU A 49 3.74 -12.66 12.02
N PHE A 50 3.32 -11.45 11.62
CA PHE A 50 3.83 -10.81 10.42
C PHE A 50 5.32 -10.45 10.53
N ARG A 51 5.75 -9.94 11.69
CA ARG A 51 7.14 -9.54 11.93
C ARG A 51 8.11 -10.71 11.79
N VAL A 52 7.75 -11.88 12.34
CA VAL A 52 8.55 -13.11 12.19
C VAL A 52 8.68 -13.49 10.71
N GLU A 53 7.59 -13.49 9.95
CA GLU A 53 7.61 -13.78 8.52
C GLU A 53 8.40 -12.75 7.71
N LEU A 54 8.36 -11.47 8.10
CA LEU A 54 9.15 -10.41 7.47
C LEU A 54 10.64 -10.63 7.66
N ILE A 55 11.08 -10.95 8.87
CA ILE A 55 12.49 -11.27 9.15
C ILE A 55 12.92 -12.49 8.34
N ALA A 56 12.07 -13.51 8.24
CA ALA A 56 12.35 -14.70 7.43
C ALA A 56 12.44 -14.38 5.93
N ALA A 57 11.57 -13.51 5.42
CA ALA A 57 11.59 -13.08 4.02
C ALA A 57 12.85 -12.27 3.69
N ILE A 58 13.26 -11.35 4.57
CA ILE A 58 14.49 -10.56 4.39
C ILE A 58 15.71 -11.48 4.42
N THR A 59 15.81 -12.36 5.42
CA THR A 59 16.90 -13.35 5.51
C THR A 59 16.98 -14.23 4.25
N SER A 60 15.84 -14.67 3.72
CA SER A 60 15.80 -15.47 2.48
C SER A 60 16.30 -14.66 1.27
N TRP A 61 15.85 -13.41 1.14
CA TRP A 61 16.32 -12.55 0.06
C TRP A 61 17.83 -12.32 0.14
N GLU A 62 18.37 -12.06 1.33
CA GLU A 62 19.80 -11.85 1.54
C GLU A 62 20.62 -13.11 1.20
N ALA A 63 20.08 -14.30 1.46
CA ALA A 63 20.73 -15.56 1.13
C ALA A 63 20.74 -15.87 -0.38
N ASP A 64 19.70 -15.46 -1.10
CA ASP A 64 19.52 -15.74 -2.53
C ASP A 64 20.04 -14.62 -3.45
N ALA A 65 20.31 -13.43 -2.91
CA ALA A 65 20.72 -12.25 -3.67
C ALA A 65 22.06 -12.45 -4.41
N SER A 66 22.08 -12.09 -5.69
CA SER A 66 23.27 -12.09 -6.54
C SER A 66 23.88 -10.70 -6.68
N PRO A 67 25.18 -10.59 -7.05
CA PRO A 67 25.79 -9.30 -7.32
C PRO A 67 25.05 -8.54 -8.44
N GLY A 68 24.45 -7.40 -8.10
CA GLY A 68 23.67 -6.56 -9.02
C GLY A 68 22.18 -6.51 -8.70
N ASP A 69 21.69 -7.36 -7.80
CA ASP A 69 20.30 -7.29 -7.35
C ASP A 69 20.05 -6.04 -6.51
N THR A 70 18.92 -5.39 -6.76
CA THR A 70 18.50 -4.21 -6.00
C THR A 70 17.57 -4.63 -4.87
N TYR A 71 17.96 -4.33 -3.63
CA TYR A 71 17.13 -4.61 -2.47
C TYR A 71 15.81 -3.84 -2.51
N SER A 72 14.70 -4.53 -2.27
CA SER A 72 13.37 -3.93 -2.14
C SER A 72 12.69 -4.42 -0.87
N TYR A 73 12.71 -3.59 0.17
CA TYR A 73 12.08 -3.89 1.45
C TYR A 73 10.60 -4.25 1.30
N TYR A 74 9.85 -3.47 0.51
CA TYR A 74 8.41 -3.69 0.34
C TYR A 74 8.08 -4.94 -0.49
N ARG A 75 9.05 -5.53 -1.22
CA ARG A 75 8.90 -6.87 -1.79
C ARG A 75 8.96 -7.94 -0.70
N CYS A 76 9.93 -7.85 0.21
CA CYS A 76 9.98 -8.74 1.38
C CYS A 76 8.73 -8.61 2.27
N TRP A 77 8.22 -7.39 2.43
CA TRP A 77 6.94 -7.09 3.09
C TRP A 77 5.76 -7.84 2.47
N LEU A 78 5.62 -7.80 1.14
CA LEU A 78 4.57 -8.52 0.43
C LEU A 78 4.71 -10.04 0.58
N THR A 79 5.93 -10.58 0.44
CA THR A 79 6.20 -12.01 0.65
C THR A 79 5.78 -12.46 2.05
N ALA A 80 6.10 -11.68 3.08
CA ALA A 80 5.69 -11.97 4.45
C ALA A 80 4.16 -11.91 4.63
N LEU A 81 3.52 -10.89 4.05
CA LEU A 81 2.06 -10.74 4.12
C LEU A 81 1.35 -11.93 3.47
N GLU A 82 1.82 -12.38 2.32
CA GLU A 82 1.31 -13.55 1.61
C GLU A 82 1.38 -14.80 2.49
N ARG A 83 2.55 -15.07 3.10
CA ARG A 83 2.75 -16.22 3.99
C ARG A 83 1.78 -16.21 5.16
N VAL A 84 1.58 -15.06 5.80
CA VAL A 84 0.63 -14.93 6.92
C VAL A 84 -0.80 -15.21 6.46
N VAL A 85 -1.22 -14.58 5.36
CA VAL A 85 -2.60 -14.69 4.83
C VAL A 85 -2.92 -16.13 4.40
N VAL A 86 -1.96 -16.82 3.76
CA VAL A 86 -2.08 -18.23 3.38
C VAL A 86 -2.14 -19.12 4.63
N THR A 87 -1.26 -18.91 5.61
CA THR A 87 -1.22 -19.71 6.85
C THR A 87 -2.52 -19.58 7.65
N LYS A 88 -3.09 -18.39 7.69
CA LYS A 88 -4.37 -18.12 8.37
C LYS A 88 -5.59 -18.60 7.59
N GLN A 89 -5.41 -19.15 6.38
CA GLN A 89 -6.47 -19.53 5.43
C GLN A 89 -7.47 -18.38 5.17
N LEU A 90 -7.01 -17.13 5.27
CA LEU A 90 -7.83 -15.95 4.98
C LEU A 90 -8.12 -15.84 3.48
N LEU A 91 -7.30 -16.50 2.67
CA LEU A 91 -7.50 -16.72 1.24
C LEU A 91 -7.26 -18.20 0.93
N ALA A 92 -8.03 -18.77 -0.01
CA ALA A 92 -7.68 -20.07 -0.58
C ALA A 92 -6.33 -19.96 -1.32
N SER A 93 -5.51 -21.01 -1.26
CA SER A 93 -4.25 -21.08 -2.03
C SER A 93 -4.51 -20.80 -3.51
N GLY A 94 -3.76 -19.86 -4.11
CA GLY A 94 -3.93 -19.44 -5.51
C GLY A 94 -4.91 -18.28 -5.73
N ALA A 95 -5.72 -17.88 -4.75
CA ALA A 95 -6.70 -16.80 -4.93
C ALA A 95 -6.07 -15.43 -5.20
N VAL A 96 -4.82 -15.22 -4.76
CA VAL A 96 -4.04 -14.01 -5.09
C VAL A 96 -3.58 -14.05 -6.54
N ASP A 97 -3.00 -15.18 -6.98
CA ASP A 97 -2.53 -15.37 -8.35
C ASP A 97 -3.67 -15.22 -9.35
N ASP A 98 -4.82 -15.87 -9.09
CA ASP A 98 -6.04 -15.74 -9.90
C ASP A 98 -6.47 -14.27 -10.04
N ARG A 99 -6.37 -13.51 -8.95
CA ARG A 99 -6.76 -12.10 -8.96
C ARG A 99 -5.73 -11.22 -9.67
N VAL A 100 -4.44 -11.53 -9.53
CA VAL A 100 -3.36 -10.86 -10.26
C VAL A 100 -3.54 -11.08 -11.77
N GLU A 101 -3.87 -12.29 -12.21
CA GLU A 101 -4.17 -12.58 -13.62
C GLU A 101 -5.36 -11.75 -14.13
N VAL A 102 -6.46 -11.69 -13.37
CA VAL A 102 -7.63 -10.88 -13.73
C VAL A 102 -7.29 -9.39 -13.81
N LEU A 103 -6.46 -8.87 -12.91
CA LEU A 103 -6.04 -7.46 -12.90
C LEU A 103 -5.05 -7.16 -14.03
N ALA A 104 -4.10 -8.05 -14.30
CA ALA A 104 -3.14 -7.93 -15.40
C ALA A 104 -3.83 -8.03 -16.77
N ALA A 105 -4.91 -8.78 -16.88
CA ALA A 105 -5.75 -8.86 -18.08
C ALA A 105 -6.59 -7.60 -18.33
N ARG A 106 -6.69 -6.67 -17.35
CA ARG A 106 -7.42 -5.41 -17.52
C ARG A 106 -6.52 -4.38 -18.23
N PRO A 107 -6.94 -3.83 -19.38
CA PRO A 107 -6.12 -2.85 -20.10
C PRO A 107 -5.89 -1.59 -19.25
N ALA A 108 -4.63 -1.13 -19.18
CA ALA A 108 -4.26 0.13 -18.56
C ALA A 108 -4.79 1.30 -19.40
N GLY A 109 -6.00 1.77 -19.10
CA GLY A 109 -6.60 2.88 -19.85
C GLY A 109 -7.98 3.36 -19.39
N TYR A 110 -8.49 2.89 -18.25
CA TYR A 110 -9.76 3.37 -17.70
C TYR A 110 -9.57 3.92 -16.29
N ASP A 111 -8.74 4.97 -16.17
CA ASP A 111 -8.98 6.01 -15.19
C ASP A 111 -9.57 7.20 -15.95
N HIS A 112 -10.73 7.61 -15.48
CA HIS A 112 -11.71 8.39 -16.21
C HIS A 112 -11.17 9.73 -16.70
N GLY A 113 -11.20 9.92 -18.03
CA GLY A 113 -11.24 11.26 -18.62
C GLY A 113 -12.60 11.87 -18.28
N HIS A 114 -12.70 12.53 -17.12
CA HIS A 114 -13.76 13.49 -16.91
C HIS A 114 -13.32 14.83 -17.47
N ASP A 115 -13.51 14.96 -18.77
CA ASP A 115 -13.79 16.24 -19.41
C ASP A 115 -15.05 16.81 -18.74
N HIS A 116 -14.85 17.78 -17.85
CA HIS A 116 -15.89 18.70 -17.44
C HIS A 116 -15.59 20.05 -18.08
N GLY A 117 -15.79 20.13 -19.39
CA GLY A 117 -16.28 21.35 -20.01
C GLY A 117 -17.64 21.72 -19.42
N HIS A 118 -17.63 22.38 -18.25
CA HIS A 118 -18.76 23.17 -17.80
C HIS A 118 -18.49 24.63 -18.12
N ASP A 119 -18.80 24.95 -19.37
CA ASP A 119 -19.16 26.29 -19.81
C ASP A 119 -20.65 26.45 -19.48
N HIS A 120 -20.98 27.11 -18.36
CA HIS A 120 -22.34 27.56 -18.09
C HIS A 120 -22.33 28.93 -17.41
N ASP A 121 -22.52 29.92 -18.28
CA ASP A 121 -23.28 31.16 -18.17
C ASP A 121 -23.25 31.98 -16.87
N HIS A 122 -22.78 33.20 -17.10
CA HIS A 122 -23.02 34.41 -16.32
C HIS A 122 -24.51 34.65 -16.08
N ASP A 123 -24.89 34.89 -14.82
CA ASP A 123 -26.04 35.74 -14.52
C ASP A 123 -25.61 36.89 -13.60
N HIS A 124 -25.65 38.10 -14.14
CA HIS A 124 -25.29 39.34 -13.49
C HIS A 124 -26.45 39.83 -12.63
N GLY A 125 -26.34 39.70 -11.31
CA GLY A 125 -27.17 40.46 -10.37
C GLY A 125 -26.87 41.95 -10.47
N HIS A 126 -27.68 42.68 -11.23
CA HIS A 126 -27.73 44.14 -11.22
C HIS A 126 -28.37 44.63 -9.91
N ASP A 127 -27.54 45.15 -8.99
CA ASP A 127 -27.98 45.98 -7.89
C ASP A 127 -27.99 47.45 -8.36
N HIS A 128 -29.18 48.01 -8.58
CA HIS A 128 -29.35 49.43 -8.84
C HIS A 128 -29.40 50.18 -7.50
N GLY A 129 -28.23 50.64 -7.06
CA GLY A 129 -28.08 51.63 -6.00
C GLY A 129 -28.58 53.00 -6.46
N ASP A 130 -29.66 53.44 -5.81
CA ASP A 130 -30.31 54.74 -5.88
C ASP A 130 -29.43 55.83 -5.24
N HIS A 131 -28.98 56.85 -5.99
CA HIS A 131 -28.40 58.08 -5.41
C HIS A 131 -28.58 59.30 -6.34
N HIS A 132 -29.53 60.16 -5.95
CA HIS A 132 -29.60 61.64 -6.01
C HIS A 132 -29.26 62.42 -7.29
#